data_AF-A0A357I4Y1-F1
#
_entry.id   AF-A0A357I4Y1-F1
#
_cell.length_a   1.000
_cell.length_b   1.000
_cell.length_c   1.000
_cell.angle_alpha   90.00
_cell.angle_beta   90.00
_cell.angle_gamma   90.00
#
_symmetry.space_group_name_H-M   'P 1'
#
loop_
_entity.id
_entity.type
_entity.pdbx_description
1 polymer ?
#
loop_
_entity_poly.entity_id
_entity_poly.type
_entity_poly.pdbx_seq_one_letter_code
_entity_poly.pdbx_strand_id
1 'polypeptide(L)'
;DLPESAQSDVPDAEDLPNRGTISLDAEGVIYLGTQPVSLSDMQGQMKASLEANPELRIHLRADEATAYREIKKVLQACAEVGAYEVIYATYQMQ
;
A
#
# COMPACT_ATOMS: atom_id res chain seq x y z
N ASP A 1 -13.89 10.64 -35.02
CA ASP A 1 -14.44 9.65 -34.09
C ASP A 1 -13.37 8.59 -33.89
N LEU A 2 -12.65 8.65 -32.77
CA LEU A 2 -11.62 7.68 -32.42
C LEU A 2 -12.10 7.02 -31.12
N PRO A 3 -12.28 5.69 -31.08
CA PRO A 3 -12.46 4.99 -29.81
C PRO A 3 -11.08 4.90 -29.15
N GLU A 4 -10.81 5.76 -28.16
CA GLU A 4 -9.70 5.53 -27.24
C GLU A 4 -10.08 4.38 -26.32
N SER A 5 -9.80 3.17 -26.78
CA SER A 5 -9.70 1.98 -25.94
C SER A 5 -8.24 1.77 -25.56
N ALA A 6 -7.92 2.01 -24.30
CA ALA A 6 -6.97 1.21 -23.54
C ALA A 6 -7.08 1.68 -22.09
N GLN A 7 -8.05 1.10 -21.38
CA GLN A 7 -7.85 0.50 -20.07
C GLN A 7 -6.49 0.92 -19.47
N SER A 8 -6.50 1.93 -18.59
CA SER A 8 -5.40 2.09 -17.64
C SER A 8 -5.38 0.83 -16.82
N ASP A 9 -4.60 -0.14 -17.27
CA ASP A 9 -4.30 -1.39 -16.58
C ASP A 9 -3.39 -1.06 -15.40
N VAL A 10 -3.91 -0.29 -14.45
CA VAL A 10 -3.67 -0.62 -13.05
C VAL A 10 -4.63 -1.78 -12.87
N PRO A 11 -4.18 -3.06 -12.95
CA PRO A 11 -5.07 -4.16 -12.64
C PRO A 11 -5.71 -3.81 -11.31
N ASP A 12 -7.04 -3.79 -11.28
CA ASP A 12 -7.83 -3.58 -10.10
C ASP A 12 -7.11 -4.28 -8.95
N ALA A 13 -6.68 -3.52 -7.94
CA ALA A 13 -5.92 -4.02 -6.79
C ALA A 13 -6.73 -5.06 -5.97
N GLU A 14 -7.86 -5.48 -6.50
CA GLU A 14 -8.84 -6.45 -6.04
C GLU A 14 -8.49 -7.88 -6.49
N ASP A 15 -7.71 -8.08 -7.58
CA ASP A 15 -7.53 -9.40 -8.23
C ASP A 15 -6.14 -10.05 -8.06
N LEU A 16 -5.24 -9.49 -7.25
CA LEU A 16 -4.00 -10.16 -6.89
C LEU A 16 -4.11 -10.72 -5.46
N PRO A 17 -4.53 -11.99 -5.28
CA PRO A 17 -4.69 -12.61 -3.95
C PRO A 17 -3.36 -12.69 -3.17
N ASN A 18 -2.24 -12.36 -3.80
CA ASN A 18 -0.89 -12.39 -3.24
C ASN A 18 -0.18 -11.03 -3.28
N ARG A 19 -0.93 -9.90 -3.35
CA ARG A 19 -0.34 -8.56 -3.26
C ARG A 19 -1.19 -7.64 -2.39
N GLY A 20 -0.67 -7.31 -1.20
CA GLY A 20 -1.33 -6.34 -0.32
C GLY A 20 -0.88 -4.93 -0.66
N THR A 21 -1.82 -4.02 -0.93
CA THR A 21 -1.51 -2.60 -1.12
C THR A 21 -1.84 -1.82 0.13
N ILE A 22 -0.89 -1.03 0.59
CA ILE A 22 -0.99 -0.15 1.75
C ILE A 22 -0.83 1.26 1.26
N SER A 23 -1.84 2.08 1.47
CA SER A 23 -1.79 3.51 1.14
C SER A 23 -1.57 4.31 2.42
N LEU A 24 -0.69 5.31 2.34
CA LEU A 24 -0.40 6.24 3.41
C LEU A 24 -0.79 7.64 2.94
N ASP A 25 -1.69 8.27 3.67
CA ASP A 25 -2.14 9.63 3.40
C ASP A 25 -1.18 10.67 3.99
N ALA A 26 -1.31 11.93 3.56
CA ALA A 26 -0.50 13.05 4.02
C ALA A 26 -0.54 13.25 5.55
N GLU A 27 -1.66 12.92 6.18
CA GLU A 27 -1.84 12.95 7.63
C GLU A 27 -1.14 11.79 8.36
N GLY A 28 -0.58 10.82 7.63
CA GLY A 28 0.02 9.59 8.20
C GLY A 28 -1.01 8.50 8.50
N VAL A 29 -2.24 8.63 7.99
CA VAL A 29 -3.29 7.62 8.13
C VAL A 29 -3.02 6.48 7.16
N ILE A 30 -3.06 5.25 7.66
CA ILE A 30 -2.80 4.03 6.91
C ILE A 30 -4.12 3.49 6.39
N TYR A 31 -4.17 3.14 5.12
CA TYR A 31 -5.31 2.57 4.45
C TYR A 31 -4.93 1.22 3.84
N LEU A 32 -5.74 0.20 4.13
CA LEU A 32 -5.69 -1.10 3.45
C LEU A 32 -6.85 -1.15 2.48
N GLY A 33 -6.55 -1.07 1.17
CA GLY A 33 -7.57 -0.86 0.14
C GLY A 33 -8.29 0.47 0.36
N THR A 34 -9.55 0.42 0.81
CA THR A 34 -10.41 1.60 1.06
C THR A 34 -10.66 1.85 2.55
N GLN A 35 -10.16 0.99 3.45
CA GLN A 35 -10.43 1.09 4.88
C GLN A 35 -9.25 1.71 5.64
N PRO A 36 -9.47 2.80 6.41
CA PRO A 36 -8.47 3.31 7.32
C PRO A 36 -8.24 2.33 8.47
N VAL A 37 -6.99 2.02 8.75
CA VAL A 37 -6.56 1.13 9.82
C VAL A 37 -5.48 1.79 10.66
N SER A 38 -5.35 1.35 11.91
CA SER A 38 -4.25 1.78 12.77
C SER A 38 -2.97 1.00 12.47
N LEU A 39 -1.81 1.56 12.82
CA LEU A 39 -0.51 0.90 12.63
C LEU A 39 -0.47 -0.53 13.20
N SER A 40 -0.97 -0.73 14.43
CA SER A 40 -1.02 -2.06 15.06
C SER A 40 -1.94 -3.04 14.35
N ASP A 41 -3.07 -2.54 13.82
CA ASP A 41 -4.04 -3.37 13.10
C ASP A 41 -3.47 -3.81 11.74
N MET A 42 -2.82 -2.87 11.05
CA MET A 42 -2.06 -3.13 9.83
C MET A 42 -0.95 -4.16 10.06
N GLN A 43 -0.17 -4.06 11.13
CA GLN A 43 0.84 -5.07 11.47
C GLN A 43 0.22 -6.46 11.69
N GLY A 44 -0.91 -6.53 12.40
CA GLY A 44 -1.63 -7.78 12.65
C GLY A 44 -2.14 -8.42 11.35
N GLN A 45 -2.82 -7.65 10.51
CA GLN A 45 -3.30 -8.07 9.19
C GLN A 45 -2.14 -8.56 8.32
N MET A 46 -1.05 -7.80 8.26
CA MET A 46 0.08 -8.11 7.40
C MET A 46 0.82 -9.36 7.86
N LYS A 47 0.98 -9.54 9.18
CA LYS A 47 1.52 -10.75 9.76
C LYS A 47 0.64 -11.96 9.40
N ALA A 48 -0.68 -11.86 9.57
CA ALA A 48 -1.60 -12.94 9.20
C ALA A 48 -1.52 -13.27 7.69
N SER A 49 -1.42 -12.25 6.83
CA SER A 49 -1.27 -12.44 5.39
C SER A 49 0.08 -13.07 5.01
N LEU A 50 1.17 -12.71 5.69
CA LEU A 50 2.50 -13.32 5.51
C LEU A 50 2.58 -14.74 6.08
N GLU A 51 1.90 -15.02 7.19
CA GLU A 51 1.78 -16.37 7.74
C GLU A 51 1.01 -17.29 6.78
N ALA A 52 -0.01 -16.76 6.10
CA ALA A 52 -0.72 -17.48 5.04
C ALA A 52 0.09 -17.58 3.75
N ASN A 53 0.81 -16.52 3.37
CA ASN A 53 1.56 -16.40 2.12
C ASN A 53 2.92 -15.73 2.40
N PRO A 54 3.99 -16.48 2.68
CA PRO A 54 5.31 -15.90 2.96
C PRO A 54 5.94 -15.22 1.74
N GLU A 55 5.40 -15.48 0.55
CA GLU A 55 5.80 -14.86 -0.72
C GLU A 55 5.03 -13.56 -1.02
N LEU A 56 4.14 -13.14 -0.11
CA LEU A 56 3.31 -11.95 -0.27
C LEU A 56 4.17 -10.70 -0.41
N ARG A 57 3.95 -10.00 -1.51
CA ARG A 57 4.64 -8.72 -1.79
C ARG A 57 3.70 -7.60 -1.38
N ILE A 58 4.11 -6.82 -0.38
CA ILE A 58 3.35 -5.67 0.09
C ILE A 58 3.86 -4.42 -0.60
N HIS A 59 2.92 -3.65 -1.14
CA HIS A 59 3.19 -2.35 -1.73
C HIS A 59 2.78 -1.22 -0.82
N LEU A 60 3.75 -0.47 -0.33
CA LEU A 60 3.49 0.79 0.35
C LEU A 60 3.48 1.93 -0.68
N ARG A 61 2.31 2.53 -0.85
CA ARG A 61 2.08 3.78 -1.55
C ARG A 61 1.98 4.89 -0.52
N ALA A 62 2.76 5.95 -0.67
CA ALA A 62 2.66 7.14 0.17
C ALA A 62 2.44 8.37 -0.73
N ASP A 63 1.62 9.30 -0.25
CA ASP A 63 1.40 10.57 -0.92
C ASP A 63 2.65 11.47 -0.85
N GLU A 64 2.83 12.39 -1.80
CA GLU A 64 3.99 13.30 -1.79
C GLU A 64 3.95 14.28 -0.62
N ALA A 65 2.75 14.64 -0.19
CA ALA A 65 2.54 15.50 0.97
C ALA A 65 2.82 14.78 2.30
N THR A 66 3.03 13.45 2.26
CA THR A 66 3.29 12.66 3.45
C THR A 66 4.64 13.00 4.05
N ALA A 67 4.64 13.38 5.33
CA ALA A 67 5.88 13.64 6.04
C ALA A 67 6.77 12.39 6.06
N TYR A 68 8.05 12.56 5.72
CA TYR A 68 9.05 11.47 5.74
C TYR A 68 9.10 10.72 7.09
N ARG A 69 8.76 11.39 8.20
CA ARG A 69 8.64 10.76 9.52
C ARG A 69 7.57 9.66 9.52
N GLU A 70 6.41 9.90 8.94
CA GLU A 70 5.31 8.95 8.91
C GLU A 70 5.64 7.78 7.97
N ILE A 71 6.21 8.08 6.79
CA ILE A 71 6.73 7.07 5.87
C ILE A 71 7.71 6.14 6.59
N LYS A 72 8.66 6.69 7.34
CA LYS A 72 9.65 5.91 8.10
C LYS A 72 9.00 5.01 9.16
N LYS A 73 7.98 5.49 9.87
CA LYS A 73 7.26 4.67 10.87
C LYS A 73 6.60 3.46 10.22
N VAL A 74 5.92 3.67 9.08
CA VAL A 74 5.27 2.57 8.37
C VAL A 74 6.29 1.62 7.77
N LEU A 75 7.38 2.13 7.20
CA LEU A 75 8.51 1.30 6.74
C LEU A 75 9.08 0.43 7.85
N GLN A 76 9.26 0.96 9.06
CA GLN A 76 9.70 0.16 10.21
C GLN A 76 8.67 -0.91 10.57
N ALA A 77 7.40 -0.55 10.66
CA ALA A 77 6.33 -1.51 10.95
C ALA A 77 6.23 -2.63 9.91
N CYS A 78 6.40 -2.31 8.62
CA CYS A 78 6.48 -3.28 7.53
C CYS A 78 7.72 -4.18 7.64
N ALA A 79 8.85 -3.59 8.02
CA ALA A 79 10.10 -4.31 8.19
C ALA A 79 10.03 -5.31 9.36
N GLU A 80 9.36 -4.96 10.45
CA GLU A 80 9.18 -5.88 11.58
C GLU A 80 8.38 -7.14 11.20
N VAL A 81 7.45 -7.03 10.25
CA VAL A 81 6.67 -8.19 9.78
C VAL A 81 7.32 -8.92 8.62
N GLY A 82 8.28 -8.31 7.92
CA GLY A 82 9.04 -8.96 6.84
C GLY A 82 8.51 -8.67 5.43
N ALA A 83 7.68 -7.63 5.25
CA ALA A 83 7.18 -7.25 3.92
C ALA A 83 7.92 -6.02 3.36
N TYR A 84 8.40 -6.11 2.11
CA TYR A 84 9.25 -5.06 1.54
C TYR A 84 9.03 -4.89 0.03
N GLU A 85 8.23 -3.90 -0.38
CA GLU A 85 8.33 -3.28 -1.70
C GLU A 85 7.67 -1.88 -1.64
N VAL A 86 8.47 -0.82 -1.48
CA VAL A 86 7.96 0.55 -1.39
C VAL A 86 7.88 1.12 -2.81
N ILE A 87 6.67 1.44 -3.27
CA ILE A 87 6.47 2.13 -4.53
C ILE A 87 6.06 3.56 -4.22
N TYR A 88 7.01 4.47 -4.42
CA TYR A 88 6.72 5.90 -4.37
C TYR A 88 6.09 6.32 -5.70
N ALA A 89 4.77 6.46 -5.71
CA ALA A 89 4.02 7.00 -6.84
C ALA A 89 3.48 8.38 -6.42
N THR A 90 4.11 9.45 -6.89
CA THR A 90 3.59 10.81 -6.74
C THR A 90 2.33 10.93 -7.58
N TYR A 91 1.16 10.84 -6.94
CA TYR A 91 -0.10 11.12 -7.60
C TYR A 91 -0.34 12.64 -7.48
N GLN A 92 0.24 13.39 -8.41
CA GLN A 92 -0.12 14.79 -8.58
C GLN A 92 -1.53 14.83 -9.18
N MET A 93 -2.55 14.87 -8.31
CA MET A 93 -3.88 15.32 -8.70
C MET A 93 -3.76 16.79 -9.11
N GLN A 94 -3.71 17.02 -10.43
CA GLN A 94 -3.95 18.33 -11.03
C GLN A 94 -5.45 18.64 -11.04
#